data_AF-A0A933R6W5-F1
#
_entry.id   AF-A0A933R6W5-F1
#
_cell.length_a   1.000
_cell.length_b   1.000
_cell.length_c   1.000
_cell.angle_alpha   90.00
_cell.angle_beta   90.00
_cell.angle_gamma   90.00
#
_symmetry.space_group_name_H-M   'P 1'
#
loop_
_entity.id
_entity.type
_entity.pdbx_description
1 polymer ?
#
loop_
_entity_poly.entity_id
_entity_poly.type
_entity_poly.pdbx_seq_one_letter_code
_entity_poly.pdbx_strand_id
1 'polypeptide(L)'
;MSNGASAARAAADVMRDERRALVVHTREELGVDPEDLPSPWRASASSLVCFIIGALLPVIPWFAGSGTSAIVASLAIGAVAAVALGWTIGRFAERRPAVAAFRQVAIMLGACVVTYSVGKALGVDAT
;
A
#
# COMPACT_ATOMS: atom_id res chain seq x y z
N MET A 1 -10.88 25.68 40.12
CA MET A 1 -9.84 26.51 39.47
C MET A 1 -8.41 25.97 39.63
N SER A 2 -8.18 24.72 40.07
CA SER A 2 -6.82 24.18 40.30
C SER A 2 -6.18 23.48 39.09
N ASN A 3 -6.95 22.97 38.12
CA ASN A 3 -6.44 22.08 37.06
C ASN A 3 -5.66 22.80 35.93
N GLY A 4 -5.98 24.07 35.66
CA GLY A 4 -5.28 24.85 34.61
C GLY A 4 -3.87 25.27 35.01
N ALA A 5 -3.65 25.55 36.29
CA ALA A 5 -2.34 25.96 36.82
C ALA A 5 -1.33 24.79 36.87
N SER A 6 -1.81 23.57 37.10
CA SER A 6 -0.99 22.34 37.03
C SER A 6 -0.60 21.99 35.60
N ALA A 7 -1.51 22.13 34.64
CA ALA A 7 -1.22 21.90 33.22
C ALA A 7 -0.18 22.89 32.68
N ALA A 8 -0.32 24.19 32.98
CA ALA A 8 0.63 25.22 32.54
C ALA A 8 2.05 25.01 33.10
N ARG A 9 2.17 24.53 34.35
CA ARG A 9 3.47 24.21 34.95
C ARG A 9 4.11 22.97 34.32
N ALA A 10 3.32 21.93 34.05
CA ALA A 10 3.80 20.73 33.36
C ALA A 10 4.28 21.04 31.94
N ALA A 11 3.55 21.87 31.20
CA ALA A 11 3.95 22.34 29.87
C ALA A 11 5.26 23.15 29.93
N ALA A 12 5.38 24.09 30.87
CA ALA A 12 6.62 24.87 31.04
C ALA A 12 7.82 23.98 31.40
N ASP A 13 7.60 22.87 32.10
CA ASP A 13 8.67 21.93 32.48
C ASP A 13 9.08 21.00 31.33
N VAL A 14 8.14 20.61 30.47
CA VAL A 14 8.43 19.88 29.22
C VAL A 14 9.19 20.78 28.23
N MET A 15 8.82 22.05 28.12
CA MET A 15 9.45 23.04 27.22
C MET A 15 10.88 23.43 27.62
N ARG A 16 11.34 23.06 28.83
CA ARG A 16 12.73 23.28 29.26
C ARG A 16 13.73 22.34 28.60
N ASP A 17 13.26 21.20 28.10
CA ASP A 17 14.09 20.21 27.43
C ASP A 17 13.60 20.08 25.99
N GLU A 18 14.40 20.58 25.05
CA GLU A 18 14.09 20.55 23.62
C GLU A 18 13.74 19.13 23.14
N ARG A 19 14.39 18.10 23.67
CA ARG A 19 14.15 16.70 23.30
C ARG A 19 12.80 16.23 23.79
N ARG A 20 12.43 16.56 25.03
CA ARG A 20 11.12 16.20 25.60
C ARG A 20 9.99 16.99 24.91
N ALA A 21 10.20 18.27 24.64
CA ALA A 21 9.26 19.09 23.88
C ALA A 21 9.00 18.50 22.49
N LEU A 22 10.05 18.11 21.75
CA LEU A 22 9.93 17.49 20.43
C LEU A 22 9.16 16.16 20.48
N VAL A 23 9.42 15.29 21.46
CA VAL A 23 8.68 14.02 21.59
C VAL A 23 7.20 14.29 21.87
N VAL A 24 6.88 15.22 22.78
CA VAL A 24 5.49 15.57 23.11
C VAL A 24 4.77 16.19 21.91
N HIS A 25 5.36 17.19 21.25
CA HIS A 25 4.78 17.80 20.06
C HIS A 25 4.64 16.79 18.90
N THR A 26 5.62 15.92 18.66
CA THR A 26 5.53 14.90 17.60
C THR A 26 4.40 13.90 17.89
N ARG A 27 4.25 13.48 19.16
CA ARG A 27 3.15 12.59 19.56
C ARG A 27 1.78 13.28 19.48
N GLU A 28 1.67 14.54 19.90
CA GLU A 28 0.39 15.27 19.93
C GLU A 28 -0.03 15.81 18.55
N GLU A 29 0.91 16.30 17.75
CA GLU A 29 0.62 16.90 16.44
C GLU A 29 0.63 15.87 15.31
N LEU A 30 1.57 14.91 15.34
CA LEU A 30 1.76 13.93 14.27
C LEU A 30 1.21 12.54 14.63
N GLY A 31 0.84 12.31 15.89
CA GLY A 31 0.29 11.02 16.33
C GLY A 31 1.28 9.86 16.27
N VAL A 32 2.58 10.14 16.10
CA VAL A 32 3.64 9.14 15.93
C VAL A 32 4.57 9.20 17.11
N ASP A 33 4.96 8.03 17.62
CA ASP A 33 5.98 7.92 18.65
C ASP A 33 7.37 7.87 18.01
N PRO A 34 8.20 8.93 18.13
CA PRO A 34 9.54 8.94 17.57
C PRO A 34 10.48 7.91 18.23
N GLU A 35 10.14 7.40 19.41
CA GLU A 35 10.93 6.40 20.12
C GLU A 35 10.60 4.95 19.71
N ASP A 36 9.48 4.73 19.02
CA ASP A 36 8.99 3.40 18.60
C ASP A 36 8.65 3.37 17.10
N LEU A 37 9.62 3.76 16.27
CA LEU A 37 9.47 3.74 14.81
C LEU A 37 9.76 2.34 14.24
N PRO A 38 8.90 1.82 13.34
CA PRO A 38 9.18 0.57 12.63
C PRO A 38 10.50 0.65 11.85
N SER A 39 11.29 -0.43 11.88
CA SER A 39 12.56 -0.49 11.14
C SER A 39 12.34 -0.30 9.63
N PRO A 40 12.96 0.73 9.00
CA PRO A 40 12.73 1.04 7.58
C PRO A 40 13.23 -0.07 6.66
N TRP A 41 14.31 -0.75 7.04
CA TRP A 41 14.85 -1.88 6.30
C TRP A 41 13.89 -3.07 6.29
N ARG A 42 13.32 -3.40 7.45
CA ARG A 42 12.35 -4.50 7.57
C ARG A 42 11.09 -4.22 6.74
N ALA A 43 10.57 -3.00 6.80
CA ALA A 43 9.39 -2.59 6.02
C ALA A 43 9.65 -2.62 4.50
N SER A 44 10.83 -2.17 4.06
CA SER A 44 11.20 -2.15 2.64
C SER A 44 11.39 -3.57 2.10
N ALA A 45 12.13 -4.41 2.84
CA ALA A 45 12.40 -5.79 2.44
C ALA A 45 11.12 -6.64 2.39
N SER A 46 10.24 -6.53 3.40
CA SER A 46 8.97 -7.26 3.39
C SER A 46 8.07 -6.82 2.24
N SER A 47 7.99 -5.51 1.98
CA SER A 47 7.20 -4.97 0.88
C SER A 47 7.72 -5.43 -0.49
N LEU A 48 9.05 -5.46 -0.66
CA LEU A 48 9.68 -5.95 -1.89
C LEU A 48 9.37 -7.43 -2.14
N VAL A 49 9.48 -8.28 -1.11
CA VAL A 49 9.19 -9.71 -1.22
C VAL A 49 7.71 -9.93 -1.56
N CYS A 50 6.79 -9.26 -0.86
CA CYS A 50 5.36 -9.32 -1.18
C CYS A 50 5.07 -8.85 -2.62
N PHE A 51 5.75 -7.80 -3.08
CA PHE A 51 5.61 -7.31 -4.46
C PHE A 51 6.08 -8.34 -5.48
N ILE A 52 7.26 -8.93 -5.31
CA ILE A 52 7.80 -9.95 -6.22
C ILE A 52 6.84 -11.14 -6.31
N ILE A 53 6.36 -11.65 -5.17
CA ILE A 53 5.42 -12.77 -5.12
C ILE A 53 4.14 -12.42 -5.90
N GLY A 54 3.57 -11.23 -5.67
CA GLY A 54 2.38 -10.78 -6.40
C GLY A 54 2.62 -10.58 -7.89
N ALA A 55 3.78 -10.04 -8.28
CA ALA A 55 4.14 -9.79 -9.67
C ALA A 55 4.38 -11.08 -10.46
N LEU A 56 4.80 -12.17 -9.81
CA LEU A 56 5.00 -13.46 -10.47
C LEU A 56 3.69 -14.11 -10.89
N LEU A 57 2.58 -13.89 -10.18
CA LEU A 57 1.29 -14.52 -10.47
C LEU A 57 0.83 -14.38 -11.94
N PRO A 58 0.72 -13.17 -12.51
CA PRO A 58 0.35 -13.00 -13.92
C PRO A 58 1.43 -13.46 -14.90
N VAL A 59 2.67 -13.70 -14.46
CA VAL A 59 3.77 -14.20 -15.30
C VAL A 59 3.70 -15.72 -15.46
N ILE A 60 3.14 -16.45 -14.50
CA ILE A 60 3.08 -17.92 -14.50
C ILE A 60 2.58 -18.51 -15.84
N PRO A 61 1.48 -18.03 -16.45
CA PRO A 61 0.98 -18.60 -17.71
C PRO A 61 1.96 -18.53 -18.88
N TRP A 62 2.88 -17.56 -18.87
CA TRP A 62 3.86 -17.37 -19.95
C TRP A 62 5.00 -18.40 -19.92
N PHE A 63 5.18 -19.14 -18.83
CA PHE A 63 6.13 -20.27 -18.81
C PHE A 63 5.60 -21.52 -19.51
N ALA A 64 4.27 -21.67 -19.60
CA ALA A 64 3.62 -22.87 -20.12
C ALA A 64 2.89 -22.66 -21.45
N GLY A 65 2.71 -21.41 -21.88
CA GLY A 65 1.97 -21.07 -23.09
C GLY A 65 2.39 -19.73 -23.68
N SER A 66 1.79 -19.39 -24.82
CA SER A 66 2.05 -18.15 -25.55
C SER A 66 0.79 -17.67 -26.28
N GLY A 67 0.85 -16.47 -26.84
CA GLY A 67 -0.25 -15.87 -27.60
C GLY A 67 -1.47 -15.57 -26.73
N THR A 68 -2.66 -15.62 -27.35
CA THR A 68 -3.91 -15.17 -26.73
C THR A 68 -4.30 -15.98 -25.48
N SER A 69 -3.99 -17.27 -25.43
CA SER A 69 -4.31 -18.12 -24.26
C SER A 69 -3.54 -17.69 -23.02
N ALA A 70 -2.24 -17.39 -23.15
CA ALA A 70 -1.42 -16.88 -22.07
C ALA A 70 -1.88 -15.50 -21.60
N ILE A 71 -2.30 -14.62 -22.53
CA ILE A 71 -2.87 -13.31 -22.20
C ILE A 71 -4.13 -13.44 -21.34
N VAL A 72 -5.09 -14.27 -21.77
CA VAL A 72 -6.36 -14.46 -21.04
C VAL A 72 -6.11 -15.09 -19.67
N ALA A 73 -5.24 -16.09 -19.58
CA ALA A 73 -4.87 -16.70 -18.31
C ALA A 73 -4.18 -15.71 -17.36
N SER A 74 -3.28 -14.88 -17.88
CA SER A 74 -2.57 -13.84 -17.11
C SER A 74 -3.53 -12.80 -16.55
N LEU A 75 -4.48 -12.32 -17.37
CA LEU A 75 -5.53 -11.39 -16.95
C LEU A 75 -6.46 -12.01 -15.91
N ALA A 76 -6.86 -13.28 -16.09
CA ALA A 76 -7.73 -13.97 -15.14
C ALA A 76 -7.05 -14.13 -13.78
N ILE A 77 -5.79 -14.56 -13.75
CA ILE A 77 -5.02 -14.68 -12.50
C ILE A 77 -4.85 -13.31 -11.84
N GLY A 78 -4.50 -12.27 -12.61
CA GLY A 78 -4.36 -10.91 -12.12
C GLY A 78 -5.67 -10.37 -11.51
N ALA A 79 -6.81 -10.60 -12.17
CA ALA A 79 -8.11 -10.19 -11.69
C ALA A 79 -8.50 -10.89 -10.39
N VAL A 80 -8.29 -12.21 -10.30
CA VAL A 80 -8.55 -12.99 -9.08
C VAL A 80 -7.67 -12.50 -7.93
N ALA A 81 -6.38 -12.26 -8.19
CA ALA A 81 -5.46 -11.72 -7.20
C ALA A 81 -5.87 -10.32 -6.73
N ALA A 82 -6.28 -9.43 -7.66
CA ALA A 82 -6.76 -8.09 -7.34
C ALA A 82 -8.04 -8.12 -6.47
N VAL A 83 -9.00 -8.99 -6.80
CA VAL A 83 -10.22 -9.19 -5.98
C VAL A 83 -9.84 -9.69 -4.59
N ALA A 84 -8.99 -10.72 -4.49
CA ALA A 84 -8.60 -11.32 -3.22
C ALA A 84 -7.87 -10.32 -2.31
N LEU A 85 -6.92 -9.56 -2.86
CA LEU A 85 -6.18 -8.53 -2.12
C LEU A 85 -7.09 -7.38 -1.72
N GLY A 86 -7.89 -6.86 -2.64
CA GLY A 86 -8.81 -5.76 -2.36
C GLY A 86 -9.87 -6.13 -1.31
N TRP A 87 -10.38 -7.36 -1.36
CA TRP A 87 -11.29 -7.89 -0.34
C TRP A 87 -10.62 -7.99 1.04
N THR A 88 -9.43 -8.58 1.09
CA THR A 88 -8.67 -8.78 2.33
C THR A 88 -8.32 -7.45 2.99
N ILE A 89 -7.78 -6.50 2.22
CA ILE A 89 -7.47 -5.15 2.71
C ILE A 89 -8.75 -4.44 3.16
N GLY A 90 -9.84 -4.56 2.39
CA GLY A 90 -11.13 -3.97 2.75
C GLY A 90 -11.65 -4.47 4.10
N ARG A 91 -11.49 -5.77 4.36
CA ARG A 91 -11.89 -6.40 5.63
C ARG A 91 -11.06 -5.90 6.81
N PHE A 92 -9.74 -5.78 6.65
CA PHE A 92 -8.86 -5.27 7.71
C PHE A 92 -9.01 -3.78 7.97
N ALA A 93 -9.39 -3.00 6.95
CA ALA A 93 -9.57 -1.56 7.06
C ALA A 93 -10.97 -1.15 7.55
N GLU A 94 -11.81 -2.10 8.02
CA GLU A 94 -13.20 -1.86 8.43
C GLU A 94 -14.06 -1.14 7.36
N ARG A 95 -13.71 -1.33 6.07
CA ARG A 95 -14.44 -0.76 4.93
C ARG A 95 -15.29 -1.84 4.26
N ARG A 96 -16.24 -1.43 3.40
CA ARG A 96 -17.04 -2.35 2.57
C ARG A 96 -16.09 -3.17 1.65
N PRO A 97 -15.91 -4.50 1.87
CA PRO A 97 -14.87 -5.26 1.16
C PRO A 97 -15.08 -5.32 -0.35
N ALA A 98 -16.33 -5.39 -0.79
CA ALA A 98 -16.70 -5.38 -2.21
C ALA A 98 -16.25 -4.10 -2.93
N VAL A 99 -16.33 -2.93 -2.27
CA VAL A 99 -15.90 -1.65 -2.86
C VAL A 99 -14.38 -1.61 -2.98
N ALA A 100 -13.65 -2.14 -1.99
CA ALA A 100 -12.20 -2.23 -2.04
C ALA A 100 -11.71 -3.21 -3.12
N ALA A 101 -12.38 -4.37 -3.26
CA ALA A 101 -12.11 -5.33 -4.33
C ALA A 101 -12.37 -4.73 -5.72
N PHE A 102 -13.52 -4.09 -5.92
CA PHE A 102 -13.85 -3.43 -7.18
C PHE A 102 -12.83 -2.35 -7.55
N ARG A 103 -12.44 -1.49 -6.59
CA ARG A 103 -11.40 -0.48 -6.79
C ARG A 103 -10.08 -1.11 -7.23
N GLN A 104 -9.69 -2.22 -6.63
CA GLN A 104 -8.43 -2.89 -6.96
C GLN A 104 -8.45 -3.48 -8.38
N VAL A 105 -9.57 -4.07 -8.80
CA VAL A 105 -9.77 -4.54 -10.19
C VAL A 105 -9.75 -3.37 -11.17
N ALA A 106 -10.40 -2.25 -10.85
CA ALA A 106 -10.41 -1.07 -11.71
C ALA A 106 -9.01 -0.49 -11.92
N ILE A 107 -8.18 -0.43 -10.87
CA ILE A 107 -6.78 -0.01 -10.96
C ILE A 107 -5.99 -0.98 -11.86
N MET A 108 -6.16 -2.29 -11.66
CA MET A 108 -5.49 -3.31 -12.49
C MET A 108 -5.86 -3.14 -13.97
N LEU A 109 -7.15 -3.05 -14.29
CA LEU A 109 -7.63 -2.88 -15.67
C LEU A 109 -7.11 -1.57 -16.27
N GLY A 110 -7.13 -0.47 -15.51
CA GLY A 110 -6.57 0.82 -15.94
C GLY A 110 -5.09 0.72 -16.28
N ALA A 111 -4.29 0.07 -15.43
CA ALA A 111 -2.88 -0.16 -15.68
C ALA A 111 -2.63 -1.04 -16.93
N CYS A 112 -3.43 -2.09 -17.13
CA CYS A 112 -3.36 -2.93 -18.32
C CYS A 112 -3.66 -2.15 -19.60
N VAL A 113 -4.72 -1.33 -19.59
CA VAL A 113 -5.10 -0.49 -20.74
C VAL A 113 -3.98 0.49 -21.07
N VAL A 114 -3.48 1.22 -20.08
CA VAL A 114 -2.39 2.20 -20.29
C VAL A 114 -1.15 1.52 -20.86
N THR A 115 -0.70 0.41 -20.26
CA THR A 115 0.50 -0.30 -20.70
C THR A 115 0.33 -0.85 -22.12
N TYR A 116 -0.82 -1.43 -22.43
CA TYR A 116 -1.12 -1.94 -23.78
C TYR A 116 -1.20 -0.82 -24.81
N SER A 117 -1.85 0.31 -24.48
CA SER A 117 -1.94 1.46 -25.38
C SER A 117 -0.57 2.05 -25.71
N VAL A 118 0.33 2.14 -24.73
CA VAL A 118 1.71 2.60 -24.95
C VAL A 118 2.46 1.62 -25.87
N GLY A 119 2.38 0.31 -25.60
CA GLY A 119 3.00 -0.71 -26.46
C GLY A 119 2.49 -0.62 -27.90
N LYS A 120 1.18 -0.48 -28.07
CA LYS A 120 0.54 -0.32 -29.37
C LYS A 120 0.98 0.96 -30.09
N ALA A 121 1.09 2.08 -29.39
CA ALA A 121 1.55 3.35 -29.96
C ALA A 121 3.00 3.29 -30.45
N LEU A 122 3.82 2.42 -29.84
CA LEU A 122 5.21 2.18 -30.22
C LEU A 122 5.35 1.09 -31.30
N GLY A 123 4.25 0.53 -31.81
CA GLY A 123 4.27 -0.50 -32.85
C GLY A 123 4.60 -1.90 -32.34
N VAL A 124 4.43 -2.16 -31.04
CA VAL A 124 4.55 -3.51 -30.48
C VAL A 124 3.23 -4.25 -30.67
N ASP A 125 3.18 -5.11 -31.69
CA ASP A 125 2.04 -5.99 -31.93
C ASP A 125 2.13 -7.24 -31.05
N ALA A 126 1.15 -7.42 -30.17
CA ALA A 126 0.97 -8.65 -29.39
C ALA A 126 0.37 -9.73 -30.30
N THR A 127 1.22 -10.39 -31.09
CA THR A 127 0.85 -11.57 -31.90
C THR A 127 1.40 -12.84 -31.26
#